data_AF-A0A2G9T8P5-F1
#
_entry.id   AF-A0A2G9T8P5-F1
#
_cell.length_a   1.000
_cell.length_b   1.000
_cell.length_c   1.000
_cell.angle_alpha   90.00
_cell.angle_beta   90.00
_cell.angle_gamma   90.00
#
_symmetry.space_group_name_H-M   'P 1'
#
loop_
_entity.id
_entity.type
_entity.pdbx_description
1 polymer ?
#
loop_
_entity_poly.entity_id
_entity_poly.type
_entity_poly.pdbx_seq_one_letter_code
_entity_poly.pdbx_strand_id
1 'polypeptide(L)'
;MNLLMCCDTRVLRLNKLQDVIHASFRNTFPDLDVHKVTEVELKHGGMKEKWHDFCESFKEVVEDYSLGTLMRIEACKGYSEENTVVVPKIIYLAVEIARNVEGINEKLKAEYSEDHRKNGAQL
;
A
#
# COMPACT_ATOMS: atom_id res chain seq x y z
N MET A 1 -4.32 -16.14 -10.04
CA MET A 1 -3.28 -16.49 -9.04
C MET A 1 -3.07 -15.27 -8.16
N ASN A 2 -3.25 -15.41 -6.83
CA ASN A 2 -3.12 -14.30 -5.89
C ASN A 2 -1.73 -14.35 -5.24
N LEU A 3 -0.86 -13.37 -5.53
CA LEU A 3 0.52 -13.36 -5.06
C LEU A 3 0.61 -13.38 -3.53
N LEU A 4 -0.27 -12.64 -2.84
CA LEU A 4 -0.27 -12.57 -1.37
C LEU A 4 -0.56 -13.91 -0.71
N MET A 5 -1.26 -14.82 -1.40
CA MET A 5 -1.57 -16.15 -0.90
C MET A 5 -0.51 -17.19 -1.26
N CYS A 6 0.27 -16.95 -2.31
CA CYS A 6 1.07 -17.99 -2.97
C CYS A 6 2.59 -17.83 -2.81
N CYS A 7 3.10 -16.69 -2.37
CA CYS A 7 4.54 -16.48 -2.20
C CYS A 7 4.89 -15.75 -0.91
N ASP A 8 6.17 -15.82 -0.51
CA ASP A 8 6.70 -14.99 0.57
C ASP A 8 6.70 -13.53 0.10
N THR A 9 5.91 -12.70 0.78
CA THR A 9 5.69 -11.32 0.36
C THR A 9 6.91 -10.43 0.61
N ARG A 10 7.80 -10.83 1.52
CA ARG A 10 9.00 -10.05 1.90
C ARG A 10 10.06 -10.05 0.79
N VAL A 11 10.04 -11.06 -0.08
CA VAL A 11 10.97 -11.15 -1.22
C VAL A 11 10.42 -10.51 -2.49
N LEU A 12 9.16 -10.06 -2.49
CA LEU A 12 8.54 -9.40 -3.63
C LEU A 12 9.12 -8.00 -3.82
N ARG A 13 9.61 -7.73 -5.03
CA ARG A 13 9.99 -6.39 -5.45
C ARG A 13 8.93 -5.77 -6.34
N LEU A 14 8.21 -4.78 -5.80
CA LEU A 14 7.10 -4.12 -6.50
C LEU A 14 7.58 -3.03 -7.48
N ASN A 15 8.77 -2.49 -7.25
CA ASN A 15 9.36 -1.45 -8.10
C ASN A 15 10.89 -1.54 -8.09
N LYS A 16 11.54 -1.09 -9.17
CA LYS A 16 13.02 -1.01 -9.26
C LYS A 16 13.62 -0.07 -8.20
N LEU A 17 12.86 0.95 -7.79
CA LEU A 17 13.25 1.96 -6.81
C LEU A 17 12.69 1.66 -5.41
N GLN A 18 12.32 0.41 -5.14
CA GLN A 18 11.69 0.01 -3.89
C GLN A 18 12.40 0.53 -2.64
N ASP A 19 13.73 0.38 -2.60
CA ASP A 19 14.53 0.76 -1.44
C ASP A 19 14.49 2.30 -1.20
N VAL A 20 14.50 3.09 -2.28
CA VAL A 20 14.39 4.56 -2.23
C VAL A 20 12.98 5.01 -1.80
N ILE A 21 11.95 4.39 -2.37
CA ILE A 21 10.55 4.70 -2.05
C ILE A 21 10.29 4.39 -0.57
N HIS A 22 10.71 3.22 -0.08
CA HIS A 22 10.54 2.82 1.30
C HIS A 22 11.27 3.75 2.28
N ALA A 23 12.53 4.09 1.99
CA ALA A 23 13.31 5.00 2.82
C ALA A 23 12.68 6.40 2.90
N SER A 24 12.27 6.96 1.76
CA SER A 24 11.56 8.25 1.72
C SER A 24 10.23 8.20 2.47
N PHE A 25 9.46 7.12 2.28
CA PHE A 25 8.18 6.92 2.95
C PHE A 25 8.36 6.91 4.48
N ARG A 26 9.31 6.13 5.01
CA ARG A 26 9.55 6.07 6.46
C ARG A 26 10.21 7.31 7.04
N ASN A 27 10.91 8.10 6.23
CA ASN A 27 11.39 9.42 6.65
C ASN A 27 10.23 10.43 6.78
N THR A 28 9.27 10.41 5.84
CA THR A 28 8.13 11.33 5.83
C THR A 28 7.02 10.91 6.82
N PHE A 29 6.81 9.61 6.96
CA PHE A 29 5.75 8.99 7.76
C PHE A 29 6.32 7.91 8.70
N PRO A 30 7.17 8.28 9.69
CA PRO A 30 7.83 7.32 10.56
C PRO A 30 6.83 6.46 11.34
N ASP A 31 5.79 7.08 11.87
CA ASP A 31 4.82 6.45 12.79
C ASP A 31 3.52 6.00 12.10
N LEU A 32 3.42 6.11 10.77
CA LEU A 32 2.20 5.71 10.07
C LEU A 32 2.04 4.19 10.13
N ASP A 33 0.88 3.75 10.61
CA ASP A 33 0.50 2.35 10.65
C ASP A 33 0.09 1.87 9.25
N VAL A 34 0.90 1.01 8.64
CA VAL A 34 0.65 0.46 7.31
C VAL A 34 -0.28 -0.75 7.33
N HIS A 35 -0.68 -1.25 8.51
CA HIS A 35 -1.72 -2.27 8.61
C HIS A 35 -3.06 -1.73 8.09
N LYS A 36 -3.41 -0.50 8.47
CA LYS A 36 -4.66 0.18 8.09
C LYS A 36 -4.40 1.64 7.71
N VAL A 37 -4.57 1.96 6.42
CA VAL A 37 -4.43 3.33 5.88
C VAL A 37 -5.75 3.74 5.26
N THR A 38 -6.52 4.57 5.97
CA THR A 38 -7.84 5.05 5.54
C THR A 38 -7.74 6.43 4.89
N GLU A 39 -8.87 6.97 4.45
CA GLU A 39 -8.92 8.34 3.96
C GLU A 39 -8.49 9.38 5.00
N VAL A 40 -8.65 9.09 6.30
CA VAL A 40 -8.24 9.98 7.38
C VAL A 40 -6.72 10.13 7.38
N GLU A 41 -5.98 9.03 7.31
CA GLU A 41 -4.51 9.02 7.24
C GLU A 41 -3.97 9.59 5.92
N LEU A 42 -4.80 9.67 4.88
CA LEU A 42 -4.44 10.24 3.58
C LEU A 42 -4.76 11.73 3.47
N LYS A 43 -5.82 12.22 4.13
CA LYS A 43 -6.38 13.56 3.85
C LYS A 43 -6.39 14.49 5.07
N HIS A 44 -6.54 13.98 6.28
CA HIS A 44 -6.84 14.81 7.46
C HIS A 44 -5.57 15.16 8.25
N GLY A 45 -5.68 16.15 9.15
CA GLY A 45 -4.60 16.50 10.08
C GLY A 45 -3.29 16.96 9.42
N GLY A 46 -3.36 17.62 8.26
CA GLY A 46 -2.19 18.04 7.48
C GLY A 46 -1.56 16.93 6.62
N MET A 47 -2.11 15.71 6.64
CA MET A 47 -1.58 14.61 5.82
C MET A 47 -1.71 14.86 4.33
N LYS A 48 -2.75 15.60 3.89
CA LYS A 48 -2.94 15.92 2.48
C LYS A 48 -1.72 16.63 1.86
N GLU A 49 -1.15 17.59 2.57
CA GLU A 49 0.02 18.35 2.09
C GLU A 49 1.28 17.49 2.12
N LYS A 50 1.51 16.74 3.21
CA LYS A 50 2.64 15.78 3.28
C LYS A 50 2.61 14.73 2.17
N TRP A 51 1.43 14.17 1.88
CA TRP A 51 1.27 13.21 0.78
C TRP A 51 1.46 13.87 -0.58
N HIS A 52 1.04 15.12 -0.75
CA HIS A 52 1.28 15.88 -1.98
C HIS A 52 2.78 16.08 -2.21
N ASP A 53 3.51 16.58 -1.23
CA ASP A 53 4.96 16.79 -1.31
C ASP A 53 5.71 15.47 -1.55
N PHE A 54 5.29 14.41 -0.85
CA PHE A 54 5.80 13.07 -1.07
C PHE A 54 5.60 12.63 -2.53
N CYS A 55 4.39 12.79 -3.09
CA CYS A 55 4.12 12.40 -4.47
C CYS A 55 4.97 13.20 -5.48
N GLU A 56 5.06 14.53 -5.32
CA GLU A 56 5.82 15.37 -6.24
C GLU A 56 7.33 15.05 -6.21
N SER A 57 7.87 14.60 -5.06
CA SER A 57 9.28 14.16 -4.97
C SER A 57 9.64 12.98 -5.88
N PHE A 58 8.65 12.23 -6.36
CA PHE A 58 8.83 11.07 -7.25
C PHE A 58 8.38 11.31 -8.69
N LYS A 59 7.90 12.51 -9.03
CA LYS A 59 7.33 12.84 -10.34
C LYS A 59 8.22 12.54 -11.53
N GLU A 60 9.52 12.79 -11.40
CA GLU A 60 10.50 12.59 -12.48
C GLU A 60 11.17 11.21 -12.41
N VAL A 61 10.96 10.47 -11.31
CA VAL A 61 11.70 9.24 -11.01
C VAL A 61 10.83 7.99 -11.19
N VAL A 62 9.53 8.11 -10.91
CA VAL A 62 8.56 7.01 -11.03
C VAL A 62 7.63 7.29 -12.19
N GLU A 63 7.71 6.44 -13.21
CA GLU A 63 6.81 6.47 -14.35
C GLU A 63 5.35 6.31 -13.89
N ASP A 64 4.48 7.20 -14.40
CA ASP A 64 3.06 7.27 -14.06
C ASP A 64 2.80 7.38 -12.54
N TYR A 65 3.63 8.13 -11.81
CA TYR A 65 3.52 8.28 -10.35
C TYR A 65 2.10 8.67 -9.88
N SER A 66 1.39 9.46 -10.69
CA SER A 66 0.05 10.00 -10.41
C SER A 66 -1.10 9.15 -10.94
N LEU A 67 -0.84 8.02 -11.62
CA LEU A 67 -1.87 7.12 -12.11
C LEU A 67 -2.74 6.60 -10.96
N GLY A 68 -4.06 6.77 -11.09
CA GLY A 68 -5.03 6.26 -10.13
C GLY A 68 -4.95 4.74 -10.01
N THR A 69 -4.61 4.26 -8.81
CA THR A 69 -4.40 2.85 -8.49
C THR A 69 -5.26 2.46 -7.30
N LEU A 70 -5.87 1.28 -7.35
CA LEU A 70 -6.61 0.72 -6.21
C LEU A 70 -5.61 0.27 -5.13
N MET A 71 -5.85 0.71 -3.90
CA MET A 71 -5.08 0.30 -2.73
C MET A 71 -6.03 -0.24 -1.65
N ARG A 72 -5.59 -1.31 -0.98
CA ARG A 72 -6.32 -1.86 0.16
C ARG A 72 -6.19 -0.96 1.38
N ILE A 73 -7.31 -0.66 2.02
CA ILE A 73 -7.35 0.12 3.27
C ILE A 73 -6.72 -0.70 4.40
N GLU A 74 -7.23 -1.91 4.65
CA GLU A 74 -6.70 -2.88 5.62
C GLU A 74 -5.95 -4.01 4.91
N ALA A 75 -4.74 -4.29 5.37
CA ALA A 75 -3.85 -5.28 4.76
C ALA A 75 -4.38 -6.72 4.86
N CYS A 76 -5.14 -7.04 5.90
CA CYS A 76 -5.70 -8.38 6.17
C CYS A 76 -6.98 -8.70 5.39
N LYS A 77 -7.53 -7.76 4.62
CA LYS A 77 -8.77 -7.94 3.86
C LYS A 77 -8.49 -7.88 2.36
N GLY A 78 -9.35 -8.48 1.54
CA GLY A 78 -9.32 -8.39 0.08
C GLY A 78 -9.75 -7.01 -0.44
N TYR A 79 -9.76 -6.84 -1.76
CA TYR A 79 -10.41 -5.68 -2.38
C TYR A 79 -11.93 -5.85 -2.29
N SER A 80 -12.60 -4.83 -1.77
CA SER A 80 -14.06 -4.69 -1.70
C SER A 80 -14.43 -3.20 -1.72
N GLU A 81 -15.71 -2.85 -1.87
CA GLU A 81 -16.15 -1.44 -1.79
C GLU A 81 -15.72 -0.78 -0.48
N GLU A 82 -15.78 -1.51 0.64
CA GLU A 82 -15.43 -1.00 1.97
C GLU A 82 -13.92 -0.98 2.26
N ASN A 83 -13.12 -1.81 1.57
CA ASN A 83 -11.68 -1.97 1.83
C ASN A 83 -10.80 -1.43 0.70
N THR A 84 -11.33 -0.62 -0.20
CA THR A 84 -10.59 -0.10 -1.37
C THR A 84 -10.64 1.41 -1.42
N VAL A 85 -9.49 2.03 -1.70
CA VAL A 85 -9.37 3.46 -1.99
C VAL A 85 -8.56 3.66 -3.26
N VAL A 86 -8.91 4.68 -4.05
CA VAL A 86 -8.12 5.09 -5.22
C VAL A 86 -7.06 6.09 -4.75
N VAL A 87 -5.79 5.79 -5.01
CA VAL A 87 -4.66 6.66 -4.69
C VAL A 87 -3.72 6.78 -5.88
N PRO A 88 -2.87 7.83 -5.96
CA PRO A 88 -1.73 7.84 -6.87
C PRO A 88 -0.88 6.56 -6.72
N LYS A 89 -0.39 6.03 -7.84
CA LYS A 89 0.48 4.84 -7.90
C LYS A 89 1.63 4.91 -6.90
N ILE A 90 2.23 6.08 -6.70
CA ILE A 90 3.33 6.25 -5.74
C ILE A 90 2.91 6.03 -4.27
N ILE A 91 1.69 6.43 -3.89
CA ILE A 91 1.15 6.16 -2.55
C ILE A 91 0.93 4.66 -2.39
N TYR A 92 0.31 4.01 -3.38
CA TYR A 92 0.13 2.55 -3.39
C TYR A 92 1.48 1.84 -3.24
N LEU A 93 2.49 2.23 -4.03
CA LEU A 93 3.83 1.65 -3.95
C LEU A 93 4.43 1.85 -2.57
N ALA A 94 4.38 3.05 -2.00
CA ALA A 94 4.95 3.34 -0.68
C ALA A 94 4.33 2.45 0.41
N VAL A 95 3.01 2.39 0.47
CA VAL A 95 2.28 1.62 1.49
C VAL A 95 2.45 0.11 1.28
N GLU A 96 2.29 -0.40 0.06
CA GLU A 96 2.36 -1.85 -0.20
C GLU A 96 3.80 -2.38 -0.12
N ILE A 97 4.80 -1.57 -0.49
CA ILE A 97 6.22 -1.88 -0.24
C ILE A 97 6.46 -1.98 1.27
N ALA A 98 6.02 -0.98 2.05
CA ALA A 98 6.19 -1.00 3.50
C ALA A 98 5.54 -2.25 4.13
N ARG A 99 4.31 -2.59 3.71
CA ARG A 99 3.63 -3.81 4.15
C ARG A 99 4.42 -5.10 3.85
N ASN A 100 5.10 -5.17 2.72
CA ASN A 100 5.93 -6.32 2.35
C ASN A 100 7.25 -6.35 3.13
N VAL A 101 8.00 -5.24 3.10
CA VAL A 101 9.33 -5.12 3.72
C VAL A 101 9.27 -5.31 5.23
N GLU A 102 8.22 -4.79 5.87
CA GLU A 102 8.00 -4.91 7.32
C GLU A 102 7.29 -6.21 7.71
N GLY A 103 6.94 -7.05 6.73
CA GLY A 103 6.33 -8.37 6.97
C GLY A 103 4.86 -8.32 7.42
N ILE A 104 4.18 -7.19 7.27
CA ILE A 104 2.76 -7.05 7.60
C ILE A 104 1.90 -7.94 6.71
N ASN A 105 2.11 -7.90 5.40
CA ASN A 105 1.39 -8.77 4.46
C ASN A 105 1.69 -10.26 4.72
N GLU A 106 2.93 -10.60 5.08
CA GLU A 106 3.31 -11.97 5.40
C GLU A 106 2.61 -12.47 6.66
N LYS A 107 2.62 -11.65 7.73
CA LYS A 107 1.98 -11.97 9.00
C LYS A 107 0.46 -12.17 8.86
N LEU A 108 -0.18 -11.38 8.00
CA LEU A 108 -1.64 -11.38 7.81
C LEU A 108 -2.10 -12.31 6.69
N LYS A 109 -1.20 -13.07 6.06
CA LYS A 109 -1.50 -13.96 4.93
C LYS A 109 -2.65 -14.92 5.20
N ALA A 110 -2.72 -15.50 6.40
CA ALA A 110 -3.79 -16.42 6.79
C ALA A 110 -5.15 -15.73 6.85
N GLU A 111 -5.23 -14.57 7.53
CA GLU A 111 -6.45 -13.75 7.62
C GLU A 111 -6.91 -13.28 6.25
N TYR A 112 -5.98 -12.75 5.44
CA TYR A 112 -6.23 -12.36 4.05
C TYR A 112 -6.77 -13.51 3.22
N SER A 113 -6.19 -14.71 3.35
CA SER A 113 -6.62 -15.89 2.61
C SER A 113 -8.01 -16.39 3.03
N GLU A 114 -8.39 -16.20 4.29
CA GLU A 114 -9.75 -16.48 4.76
C GLU A 114 -10.76 -15.46 4.26
N ASP A 115 -10.44 -14.18 4.36
CA ASP A 115 -11.28 -13.10 3.86
C ASP A 115 -11.50 -13.23 2.35
N HIS A 116 -10.43 -13.44 1.58
CA HIS A 116 -10.51 -13.62 0.13
C HIS A 116 -11.36 -14.83 -0.27
N ARG A 117 -11.36 -15.92 0.51
CA ARG A 117 -12.23 -17.08 0.24
C ARG A 117 -13.71 -16.81 0.54
N LYS A 118 -14.00 -15.97 1.54
CA LYS A 118 -15.37 -15.60 1.92
C LYS A 118 -15.97 -14.53 1.01
N ASN A 119 -15.15 -13.54 0.66
CA ASN A 119 -15.60 -12.28 0.06
C ASN A 119 -15.06 -12.05 -1.37
N GLY A 120 -14.01 -12.78 -1.78
CA GLY A 120 -13.31 -12.55 -3.06
C GLY A 120 -14.05 -12.99 -4.33
N ALA A 121 -15.28 -13.51 -4.22
CA ALA A 121 -16.14 -13.82 -5.37
C ALA A 121 -16.98 -12.63 -5.85
N GLN A 122 -16.84 -11.44 -5.24
CA GLN A 122 -17.72 -10.29 -5.48
C GLN A 122 -17.19 -9.23 -6.47
N LEU A 123 -16.07 -9.45 -7.16
CA LEU A 123 -15.57 -8.56 -8.22
C LEU A 123 -15.09 -9.34 -9.44
#